data_AF-A0A1I5SMC7-F1
#
_entry.id   AF-A0A1I5SMC7-F1
#
_cell.length_a   1.000
_cell.length_b   1.000
_cell.length_c   1.000
_cell.angle_alpha   90.00
_cell.angle_beta   90.00
_cell.angle_gamma   90.00
#
_symmetry.space_group_name_H-M   'P 1'
#
loop_
_entity.id
_entity.type
_entity.pdbx_description
1 polymer ?
#
loop_
_entity_poly.entity_id
_entity_poly.type
_entity_poly.pdbx_seq_one_letter_code
_entity_poly.pdbx_strand_id
1 'polypeptide(L)'
;MARLKHTPSEAPRAPERGVRAATFRQLLQAAMDIIRLKGHIPSVAEAAARSNVSRATAYRYFPSRSALVTAVVDSSLGPVRQMASDNPNGRERLHELFCQTFPRFKEFEAPMRAAAQLSLEQWGLERAGLLAEEPYRRGHRVRILEHALEPMSPLLSPRMRDRLHHALSIVYGIEPYVVLKDIWGLEDREVERTALWMADALVDAALRDSAAKRAAAEAAAASTPPPAPEWFDAQYNNRARIPEHPSILKYWADASAQALQRPEWIRDLAYGDDESERLDILPAASGAGKAPVFVYIHGGYWRALDKRDHAFLAPPLADAGATFVQLNYALCPAVDIEHIARQMTQALAWVHRNIAAHGGDPARIVVAGHSAGGHLATMLLACDWQRVAPDLPRDLVKAALPISGVYELEPLRHAPFLAADIGLTEASALRLSPAAMPAPKQGTLVTVVGGDESEEFHRQAELIASAWGRRVVVGAERPANRNHMSVLADLADPASGTHRQALGLLGLADPAR
;
A
#
# COMPACT_ATOMS: atom_id res chain seq x y z
N MET A 1 8.90 4.47 -3.27
CA MET A 1 9.85 5.35 -2.59
C MET A 1 11.26 4.94 -2.98
N ALA A 2 11.99 5.82 -3.67
CA ALA A 2 13.41 5.62 -3.89
C ALA A 2 14.11 5.73 -2.53
N ARG A 3 14.56 4.60 -1.98
CA ARG A 3 15.29 4.58 -0.71
C ARG A 3 16.63 5.26 -0.96
N LEU A 4 16.87 6.41 -0.32
CA LEU A 4 18.18 7.07 -0.40
C LEU A 4 19.25 6.09 0.09
N LYS A 5 20.28 5.88 -0.73
CA LYS A 5 21.41 5.01 -0.37
C LYS A 5 22.26 5.60 0.77
N HIS A 6 22.16 6.91 0.99
CA HIS A 6 22.90 7.65 2.01
C HIS A 6 21.96 8.54 2.81
N THR A 7 22.21 8.63 4.12
CA THR A 7 21.50 9.57 5.01
C THR A 7 21.94 11.00 4.69
N PRO A 8 21.01 11.94 4.42
CA PRO A 8 21.33 13.35 4.26
C PRO A 8 21.96 13.92 5.54
N SER A 9 22.83 14.92 5.40
CA SER A 9 23.41 15.60 6.56
C SER A 9 22.34 16.39 7.33
N GLU A 10 22.28 16.18 8.64
CA GLU A 10 21.40 16.91 9.54
C GLU A 10 22.13 18.11 10.17
N ALA A 11 21.42 19.23 10.31
CA ALA A 11 22.00 20.41 10.95
C ALA A 11 22.13 20.17 12.47
N PRO A 12 23.23 20.62 13.10
CA PRO A 12 23.35 20.64 14.55
C PRO A 12 22.17 21.36 15.18
N ARG A 13 21.61 20.79 16.27
CA ARG A 13 20.48 21.40 16.98
C ARG A 13 20.91 22.73 17.61
N ALA A 14 20.32 23.83 17.14
CA ALA A 14 20.57 25.15 17.70
C ALA A 14 20.07 25.23 19.16
N PRO A 15 20.86 25.79 20.10
CA PRO A 15 20.39 26.06 21.45
C PRO A 15 19.23 27.06 21.45
N GLU A 16 18.21 26.82 22.27
CA GLU A 16 16.95 27.58 22.21
C GLU A 16 17.10 29.02 22.72
N ARG A 17 17.78 29.25 23.86
CA ARG A 17 17.95 30.58 24.49
C ARG A 17 19.26 30.72 25.26
N GLY A 18 19.57 31.95 25.69
CA GLY A 18 20.71 32.29 26.55
C GLY A 18 22.04 32.42 25.82
N VAL A 19 23.13 32.47 26.59
CA VAL A 19 24.50 32.72 26.09
C VAL A 19 24.90 31.71 25.03
N ARG A 20 24.53 30.42 25.20
CA ARG A 20 24.83 29.36 24.22
C ARG A 20 24.17 29.62 22.87
N ALA A 21 22.93 30.08 22.85
CA ALA A 21 22.21 30.43 21.62
C ALA A 21 22.83 31.67 20.95
N ALA A 22 23.27 32.66 21.73
CA ALA A 22 23.97 33.83 21.21
C ALA A 22 25.31 33.46 20.58
N THR A 23 26.13 32.61 21.23
CA THR A 23 27.40 32.13 20.69
C THR A 23 27.20 31.31 19.41
N PHE A 24 26.18 30.44 19.37
CA PHE A 24 25.85 29.68 18.15
C PHE A 24 25.52 30.61 16.98
N ARG A 25 24.67 31.62 17.20
CA ARG A 25 24.33 32.63 16.17
C ARG A 25 25.53 33.45 15.73
N GLN A 26 26.42 33.83 16.66
CA GLN A 26 27.64 34.59 16.32
C GLN A 26 28.59 33.79 15.44
N LEU A 27 28.83 32.51 15.76
CA LEU A 27 29.66 31.62 14.95
C LEU A 27 29.05 31.41 13.55
N LEU A 28 27.73 31.21 13.49
CA LEU A 28 27.01 31.02 12.24
C LEU A 28 27.05 32.29 11.36
N GLN A 29 26.84 33.46 11.95
CA GLN A 29 26.95 34.74 11.25
C GLN A 29 28.37 34.98 10.73
N ALA A 30 29.39 34.69 11.55
CA ALA A 30 30.79 34.80 11.12
C ALA A 30 31.11 33.88 9.94
N ALA A 31 30.58 32.66 9.94
CA ALA A 31 30.72 31.74 8.81
C ALA A 31 30.03 32.27 7.54
N MET A 32 28.80 32.79 7.65
CA MET A 32 28.08 33.40 6.54
C MET A 32 28.80 34.64 5.98
N ASP A 33 29.38 35.47 6.85
CA ASP A 33 30.15 36.64 6.45
C ASP A 33 31.43 36.25 5.70
N ILE A 34 32.12 35.18 6.13
CA ILE A 34 33.31 34.67 5.41
C ILE A 34 32.91 34.22 4.01
N ILE A 35 31.82 33.46 3.89
CA ILE A 35 31.33 33.00 2.58
C ILE A 35 31.00 34.20 1.68
N ARG A 36 30.29 35.20 2.22
CA ARG A 36 29.85 36.39 1.45
C ARG A 36 31.00 37.33 1.07
N LEU A 37 31.93 37.59 1.99
CA LEU A 37 32.95 38.63 1.83
C LEU A 37 34.29 38.09 1.34
N LYS A 38 34.61 36.83 1.63
CA LYS A 38 35.89 36.19 1.25
C LYS A 38 35.73 35.10 0.19
N GLY A 39 34.51 34.66 -0.12
CA GLY A 39 34.23 33.79 -1.27
C GLY A 39 34.67 32.33 -1.12
N HIS A 40 35.01 31.86 0.09
CA HIS A 40 35.39 30.47 0.33
C HIS A 40 34.61 29.85 1.50
N ILE A 41 34.64 28.52 1.58
CA ILE A 41 34.07 27.76 2.71
C ILE A 41 34.96 27.99 3.95
N PRO A 42 34.41 28.47 5.08
CA PRO A 42 35.19 28.63 6.30
C PRO A 42 35.41 27.29 7.00
N SER A 43 36.60 27.12 7.57
CA SER A 43 36.81 26.15 8.64
C SER A 43 36.13 26.61 9.94
N VAL A 44 35.87 25.66 10.85
CA VAL A 44 35.35 25.97 12.21
C VAL A 44 36.30 26.93 12.94
N ALA A 45 37.61 26.79 12.73
CA ALA A 45 38.62 27.65 13.32
C ALA A 45 38.56 29.10 12.79
N GLU A 46 38.28 29.30 11.51
CA GLU A 46 38.12 30.64 10.92
C GLU A 46 36.85 31.33 11.40
N ALA A 47 35.73 30.60 11.49
CA ALA A 47 34.50 31.12 12.07
C ALA A 47 34.72 31.57 13.53
N ALA A 48 35.43 30.75 14.32
CA ALA A 48 35.79 31.04 15.71
C ALA A 48 36.65 32.31 15.84
N ALA A 49 37.69 32.42 15.02
CA ALA A 49 38.59 33.57 15.01
C ALA A 49 37.85 34.87 14.67
N ARG A 50 36.95 34.83 13.67
CA ARG A 50 36.17 36.00 13.26
C ARG A 50 35.12 36.41 14.29
N SER A 51 34.53 35.47 15.02
CA SER A 51 33.52 35.76 16.05
C SER A 51 34.12 36.04 17.43
N ASN A 52 35.45 36.09 17.57
CA ASN A 52 36.15 36.19 18.86
C ASN A 52 35.72 35.11 19.88
N VAL A 53 35.50 33.89 19.40
CA VAL A 53 35.14 32.70 20.20
C VAL A 53 36.32 31.73 20.20
N SER A 54 36.59 31.06 21.32
CA SER A 54 37.67 30.08 21.37
C SER A 54 37.41 28.92 20.38
N ARG A 55 38.48 28.38 19.76
CA ARG A 55 38.37 27.21 18.87
C ARG A 55 37.67 26.04 19.56
N ALA A 56 38.03 25.75 20.81
CA ALA A 56 37.41 24.69 21.60
C ALA A 56 35.90 24.89 21.79
N THR A 57 35.47 26.14 21.99
CA THR A 57 34.03 26.47 22.07
C THR A 57 33.33 26.29 20.73
N ALA A 58 33.94 26.70 19.62
CA ALA A 58 33.35 26.56 18.29
C ALA A 58 33.15 25.08 17.89
N TYR A 59 34.16 24.23 18.14
CA TYR A 59 34.08 22.79 17.87
C TYR A 59 33.01 22.05 18.71
N ARG A 60 32.59 22.61 19.86
CA ARG A 60 31.45 22.07 20.62
C ARG A 60 30.10 22.27 19.92
N TYR A 61 29.96 23.31 19.09
CA TYR A 61 28.75 23.56 18.32
C TYR A 61 28.81 22.95 16.92
N PHE A 62 29.99 22.99 16.30
CA PHE A 62 30.24 22.50 14.95
C PHE A 62 31.45 21.57 14.99
N PRO A 63 31.26 20.25 15.18
CA PRO A 63 32.36 19.30 15.34
C PRO A 63 33.24 19.16 14.09
N SER A 64 32.73 19.54 12.93
CA SER A 64 33.37 19.38 11.61
C SER A 64 33.04 20.55 10.68
N ARG A 65 33.72 20.61 9.53
CA ARG A 65 33.37 21.55 8.46
C ARG A 65 31.98 21.20 7.88
N SER A 66 31.69 19.91 7.75
CA SER A 66 30.37 19.39 7.34
C SER A 66 29.22 19.92 8.21
N ALA A 67 29.39 19.90 9.53
CA ALA A 67 28.38 20.36 10.49
C ALA A 67 28.15 21.88 10.39
N LEU A 68 29.22 22.66 10.26
CA LEU A 68 29.14 24.11 10.09
C LEU A 68 28.41 24.48 8.79
N VAL A 69 28.81 23.89 7.67
CA VAL A 69 28.19 24.17 6.36
C VAL A 69 26.74 23.69 6.33
N THR A 70 26.42 22.56 6.96
CA THR A 70 25.03 22.09 7.08
C THR A 70 24.17 23.10 7.84
N ALA A 71 24.68 23.67 8.94
CA ALA A 71 24.00 24.72 9.69
C ALA A 71 23.84 26.03 8.89
N VAL A 72 24.86 26.43 8.14
CA VAL A 72 24.79 27.61 7.24
C VAL A 72 23.69 27.43 6.19
N VAL A 73 23.66 26.27 5.52
CA VAL A 73 22.65 25.99 4.49
C VAL A 73 21.26 25.86 5.11
N ASP A 74 21.14 25.23 6.28
CA ASP A 74 19.87 25.12 6.99
C ASP A 74 19.33 26.48 7.42
N SER A 75 20.18 27.36 7.98
CA SER A 75 19.77 28.72 8.32
C SER A 75 19.42 29.57 7.10
N SER A 76 20.10 29.35 5.97
CA SER A 76 19.85 30.10 4.73
C SER A 76 18.57 29.63 4.02
N LEU A 77 18.28 28.31 4.05
CA LEU A 77 17.18 27.70 3.31
C LEU A 77 16.07 27.13 4.21
N GLY A 78 16.09 27.40 5.51
CA GLY A 78 15.13 26.89 6.49
C GLY A 78 13.68 27.06 6.04
N PRO A 79 13.25 28.26 5.62
CA PRO A 79 11.89 28.45 5.15
C PRO A 79 11.62 27.90 3.74
N VAL A 80 12.63 27.46 2.96
CA VAL A 80 12.43 26.66 1.74
C VAL A 80 12.18 25.20 2.10
N ARG A 81 12.85 24.67 3.13
CA ARG A 81 12.68 23.28 3.59
C ARG A 81 11.28 23.00 4.15
N GLN A 82 10.64 24.04 4.67
CA GLN A 82 9.27 24.00 5.21
C GLN A 82 8.21 24.41 4.18
N MET A 83 8.62 24.89 3.00
CA MET A 83 7.70 25.35 1.98
C MET A 83 7.03 24.14 1.33
N ALA A 84 5.72 24.06 1.49
CA ALA A 84 4.87 23.07 0.86
C ALA A 84 3.64 23.79 0.32
N SER A 85 3.27 23.48 -0.91
CA SER A 85 1.98 23.87 -1.48
C SER A 85 1.01 22.71 -1.36
N ASP A 86 -0.22 23.02 -0.98
CA ASP A 86 -1.34 22.08 -0.90
C ASP A 86 -2.22 22.12 -2.16
N ASN A 87 -1.82 22.88 -3.19
CA ASN A 87 -2.59 23.02 -4.43
C ASN A 87 -2.90 21.63 -5.04
N PRO A 88 -4.17 21.27 -5.31
CA PRO A 88 -4.53 19.95 -5.81
C PRO A 88 -4.03 19.70 -7.25
N ASN A 89 -3.71 20.74 -8.01
CA ASN A 89 -3.10 20.61 -9.33
C ASN A 89 -1.58 20.47 -9.18
N GLY A 90 -1.04 19.30 -9.53
CA GLY A 90 0.39 19.05 -9.35
C GLY A 90 1.31 19.92 -10.22
N ARG A 91 0.84 20.41 -11.38
CA ARG A 91 1.60 21.31 -12.24
C ARG A 91 1.70 22.69 -11.59
N GLU A 92 0.59 23.19 -11.07
CA GLU A 92 0.55 24.45 -10.31
C GLU A 92 1.34 24.34 -9.01
N ARG A 93 1.22 23.21 -8.28
CA ARG A 93 1.98 22.95 -7.06
C ARG A 93 3.50 23.00 -7.30
N LEU A 94 3.98 22.39 -8.39
CA LEU A 94 5.38 22.45 -8.79
C LEU A 94 5.80 23.88 -9.16
N HIS A 95 4.95 24.59 -9.90
CA HIS A 95 5.20 25.97 -10.31
C HIS A 95 5.29 26.92 -9.09
N GLU A 96 4.36 26.82 -8.15
CA GLU A 96 4.38 27.55 -6.88
C GLU A 96 5.66 27.28 -6.09
N LEU A 97 6.07 26.00 -6.01
CA LEU A 97 7.33 25.63 -5.37
C LEU A 97 8.51 26.36 -6.01
N PHE A 98 8.63 26.35 -7.34
CA PHE A 98 9.74 27.01 -8.04
C PHE A 98 9.71 28.52 -7.82
N CYS A 99 8.57 29.17 -8.02
CA CYS A 99 8.41 30.61 -7.86
C CYS A 99 8.72 31.10 -6.43
N GLN A 100 8.40 30.31 -5.41
CA GLN A 100 8.65 30.70 -4.01
C GLN A 100 10.10 30.44 -3.57
N THR A 101 10.81 29.50 -4.20
CA THR A 101 12.11 29.02 -3.69
C THR A 101 13.31 29.54 -4.47
N PHE A 102 13.17 29.77 -5.78
CA PHE A 102 14.25 30.30 -6.61
C PHE A 102 14.74 31.70 -6.20
N PRO A 103 13.88 32.65 -5.78
CA PRO A 103 14.35 33.93 -5.24
C PRO A 103 15.24 33.75 -4.01
N ARG A 104 15.00 32.73 -3.18
CA ARG A 104 15.87 32.41 -2.04
C ARG A 104 17.17 31.75 -2.47
N PHE A 105 17.16 30.92 -3.53
CA PHE A 105 18.39 30.38 -4.08
C PHE A 105 19.32 31.48 -4.60
N LYS A 106 18.75 32.52 -5.21
CA LYS A 106 19.45 33.75 -5.56
C LYS A 106 19.97 34.50 -4.33
N GLU A 107 19.11 34.77 -3.35
CA GLU A 107 19.51 35.51 -2.13
C GLU A 107 20.67 34.83 -1.38
N PHE A 108 20.68 33.50 -1.38
CA PHE A 108 21.67 32.67 -0.70
C PHE A 108 22.60 31.93 -1.66
N GLU A 109 22.86 32.50 -2.84
CA GLU A 109 23.68 31.88 -3.90
C GLU A 109 25.07 31.47 -3.40
N ALA A 110 25.77 32.37 -2.70
CA ALA A 110 27.12 32.11 -2.19
C ALA A 110 27.19 30.95 -1.18
N PRO A 111 26.35 30.89 -0.12
CA PRO A 111 26.22 29.71 0.74
C PRO A 111 25.91 28.41 -0.01
N MET A 112 25.06 28.46 -1.04
CA MET A 112 24.70 27.26 -1.81
C MET A 112 25.84 26.77 -2.70
N ARG A 113 26.61 27.70 -3.30
CA ARG A 113 27.83 27.39 -4.06
C ARG A 113 28.91 26.79 -3.15
N ALA A 114 29.10 27.36 -1.96
CA ALA A 114 30.01 26.82 -0.95
C ALA A 114 29.63 25.38 -0.55
N ALA A 115 28.34 25.09 -0.38
CA ALA A 115 27.87 23.73 -0.10
C ALA A 115 28.07 22.77 -1.28
N ALA A 116 27.89 23.23 -2.52
CA ALA A 116 28.17 22.42 -3.71
C ALA A 116 29.67 22.11 -3.84
N GLN A 117 30.53 23.10 -3.62
CA GLN A 117 31.98 22.93 -3.60
C GLN A 117 32.42 21.93 -2.53
N LEU A 118 31.89 22.04 -1.30
CA LEU A 118 32.14 21.08 -0.22
C LEU A 118 31.80 19.65 -0.65
N SER A 119 30.64 19.47 -1.26
CA SER A 119 30.17 18.16 -1.73
C SER A 119 31.10 17.56 -2.79
N LEU A 120 31.62 18.38 -3.71
CA LEU A 120 32.54 17.94 -4.76
C LEU A 120 33.92 17.58 -4.20
N GLU A 121 34.46 18.44 -3.31
CA GLU A 121 35.75 18.20 -2.65
C GLU A 121 35.72 16.91 -1.83
N GLN A 122 34.71 16.74 -0.98
CA GLN A 122 34.61 15.56 -0.12
C GLN A 122 34.35 14.28 -0.89
N TRP A 123 33.61 14.33 -2.01
CA TRP A 123 33.49 13.16 -2.89
C TRP A 123 34.86 12.69 -3.40
N GLY A 124 35.74 13.64 -3.78
CA GLY A 124 37.11 13.33 -4.19
C GLY A 124 37.94 12.73 -3.06
N LEU A 125 37.89 13.33 -1.87
CA LEU A 125 38.60 12.84 -0.68
C LEU A 125 38.11 11.46 -0.24
N GLU A 126 36.80 11.23 -0.26
CA GLU A 126 36.19 9.95 0.12
C GLU A 126 36.62 8.82 -0.82
N ARG A 127 36.61 9.06 -2.14
CA ARG A 127 37.12 8.09 -3.13
C ARG A 127 38.61 7.78 -2.97
N ALA A 128 39.38 8.74 -2.49
CA ALA A 128 40.80 8.57 -2.21
C ALA A 128 41.08 7.96 -0.82
N GLY A 129 40.05 7.75 0.03
CA GLY A 129 40.23 7.30 1.41
C GLY A 129 40.87 8.33 2.34
N LEU A 130 40.81 9.62 1.96
CA LEU A 130 41.46 10.74 2.66
C LEU A 130 40.47 11.61 3.45
N LEU A 131 39.18 11.31 3.40
CA LEU A 131 38.17 12.09 4.12
C LEU A 131 38.23 11.78 5.62
N ALA A 132 38.68 12.75 6.41
CA ALA A 132 38.85 12.61 7.86
C ALA A 132 37.62 13.04 8.69
N GLU A 133 36.56 13.51 8.04
CA GLU A 133 35.32 13.98 8.66
C GLU A 133 34.09 13.27 8.04
N GLU A 134 32.92 13.45 8.63
CA GLU A 134 31.71 12.87 8.07
C GLU A 134 31.35 13.50 6.71
N PRO A 135 30.90 12.70 5.73
CA PRO A 135 30.57 13.21 4.42
C PRO A 135 29.32 14.10 4.44
N TYR A 136 29.44 15.26 3.81
CA TYR A 136 28.34 16.15 3.52
C TYR A 136 27.47 15.57 2.39
N ARG A 137 26.19 15.33 2.69
CA ARG A 137 25.20 14.76 1.76
C ARG A 137 23.97 15.65 1.68
N ARG A 138 23.60 16.02 0.45
CA ARG A 138 22.37 16.78 0.17
C ARG A 138 21.24 15.82 -0.17
N GLY A 139 20.05 16.02 0.43
CA GLY A 139 18.88 15.16 0.14
C GLY A 139 17.50 15.77 0.40
N HIS A 140 17.43 16.97 1.01
CA HIS A 140 16.14 17.61 1.35
C HIS A 140 15.23 17.82 0.13
N ARG A 141 15.79 18.11 -1.05
CA ARG A 141 15.01 18.31 -2.28
C ARG A 141 14.19 17.08 -2.71
N VAL A 142 14.63 15.87 -2.34
CA VAL A 142 13.92 14.63 -2.69
C VAL A 142 12.52 14.61 -2.08
N ARG A 143 12.39 14.91 -0.79
CA ARG A 143 11.06 14.93 -0.13
C ARG A 143 10.20 16.09 -0.62
N ILE A 144 10.80 17.25 -0.86
CA ILE A 144 10.10 18.45 -1.34
C ILE A 144 9.48 18.19 -2.72
N LEU A 145 10.27 17.64 -3.65
CA LEU A 145 9.80 17.32 -5.00
C LEU A 145 8.84 16.14 -5.00
N GLU A 146 9.03 15.14 -4.12
CA GLU A 146 8.06 14.05 -3.94
C GLU A 146 6.67 14.59 -3.57
N HIS A 147 6.59 15.49 -2.59
CA HIS A 147 5.33 16.16 -2.22
C HIS A 147 4.73 16.99 -3.34
N ALA A 148 5.57 17.71 -4.10
CA ALA A 148 5.13 18.51 -5.24
C ALA A 148 4.54 17.65 -6.38
N LEU A 149 5.09 16.46 -6.59
CA LEU A 149 4.66 15.54 -7.65
C LEU A 149 3.47 14.67 -7.26
N GLU A 150 3.14 14.57 -5.98
CA GLU A 150 2.12 13.62 -5.48
C GLU A 150 0.76 13.70 -6.20
N PRO A 151 0.19 14.89 -6.50
CA PRO A 151 -1.08 14.96 -7.21
C PRO A 151 -1.03 14.41 -8.65
N MET A 152 0.16 14.34 -9.26
CA MET A 152 0.37 13.78 -10.60
C MET A 152 0.71 12.29 -10.57
N SER A 153 0.92 11.69 -9.39
CA SER A 153 1.22 10.25 -9.24
C SER A 153 0.24 9.34 -10.01
N PRO A 154 -1.09 9.56 -10.02
CA PRO A 154 -2.03 8.70 -10.76
C PRO A 154 -1.89 8.79 -12.29
N LEU A 155 -1.35 9.90 -12.80
CA LEU A 155 -1.23 10.17 -14.24
C LEU A 155 0.07 9.61 -14.83
N LEU A 156 1.02 9.27 -13.98
CA LEU A 156 2.37 8.88 -14.34
C LEU A 156 2.59 7.39 -14.14
N SER A 157 3.22 6.73 -15.11
CA SER A 157 3.73 5.37 -14.89
C SER A 157 4.82 5.38 -13.79
N PRO A 158 5.01 4.30 -13.01
CA PRO A 158 6.00 4.27 -11.93
C PRO A 158 7.41 4.66 -12.40
N ARG A 159 7.85 4.12 -13.55
CA ARG A 159 9.14 4.45 -14.16
C ARG A 159 9.26 5.92 -14.52
N MET A 160 8.18 6.51 -15.03
CA MET A 160 8.20 7.90 -15.47
C MET A 160 8.13 8.88 -14.30
N ARG A 161 7.37 8.55 -13.25
CA ARG A 161 7.40 9.28 -11.98
C ARG A 161 8.81 9.33 -11.38
N ASP A 162 9.51 8.20 -11.32
CA ASP A 162 10.88 8.16 -10.82
C ASP A 162 11.82 8.98 -11.71
N ARG A 163 11.70 8.86 -13.03
CA ARG A 163 12.49 9.62 -13.99
C ARG A 163 12.25 11.13 -13.86
N LEU A 164 10.99 11.55 -13.75
CA LEU A 164 10.60 12.94 -13.57
C LEU A 164 11.18 13.50 -12.26
N HIS A 165 11.06 12.75 -11.17
CA HIS A 165 11.60 13.14 -9.86
C HIS A 165 13.13 13.31 -9.91
N HIS A 166 13.86 12.38 -10.53
CA HIS A 166 15.31 12.52 -10.72
C HIS A 166 15.67 13.73 -11.58
N ALA A 167 14.95 13.96 -12.68
CA ALA A 167 15.23 15.08 -13.58
C ALA A 167 14.98 16.43 -12.89
N LEU A 168 13.84 16.58 -12.21
CA LEU A 168 13.53 17.78 -11.45
C LEU A 168 14.53 18.01 -10.31
N SER A 169 15.10 16.95 -9.73
CA SER A 169 16.15 17.08 -8.71
C SER A 169 17.42 17.73 -9.24
N ILE A 170 17.68 17.71 -10.56
CA ILE A 170 18.81 18.41 -11.19
C ILE A 170 18.46 19.89 -11.39
N VAL A 171 17.24 20.16 -11.82
CA VAL A 171 16.77 21.53 -12.12
C VAL A 171 16.48 22.33 -10.84
N TYR A 172 16.02 21.68 -9.77
CA TYR A 172 15.63 22.32 -8.53
C TYR A 172 16.83 22.51 -7.58
N GLY A 173 17.55 23.63 -7.73
CA GLY A 173 18.64 23.99 -6.84
C GLY A 173 19.56 25.08 -7.36
N ILE A 174 20.83 25.03 -6.94
CA ILE A 174 21.88 25.99 -7.35
C ILE A 174 22.47 25.65 -8.71
N GLU A 175 22.26 24.41 -9.16
CA GLU A 175 22.88 23.86 -10.36
C GLU A 175 22.53 24.66 -11.64
N PRO A 176 21.28 25.13 -11.87
CA PRO A 176 20.98 26.03 -12.98
C PRO A 176 21.71 27.37 -12.88
N TYR A 177 21.85 27.95 -11.68
CA TYR A 177 22.59 29.21 -11.50
C TYR A 177 24.05 29.04 -11.89
N VAL A 178 24.73 27.99 -11.43
CA VAL A 178 26.14 27.74 -11.79
C VAL A 178 26.30 27.62 -13.31
N VAL A 179 25.46 26.81 -13.97
CA VAL A 179 25.62 26.56 -15.40
C VAL A 179 25.18 27.77 -16.23
N LEU A 180 23.99 28.31 -15.99
CA LEU A 180 23.41 29.35 -16.84
C LEU A 180 24.05 30.72 -16.62
N LYS A 181 24.52 31.02 -15.40
CA LYS A 181 25.18 32.30 -15.11
C LYS A 181 26.66 32.25 -15.47
N ASP A 182 27.39 31.24 -15.03
CA ASP A 182 28.85 31.24 -15.15
C ASP A 182 29.33 30.82 -16.54
N ILE A 183 28.60 29.91 -17.21
CA ILE A 183 28.98 29.40 -18.54
C ILE A 183 28.27 30.21 -19.63
N TRP A 184 26.98 30.49 -19.46
CA TRP A 184 26.16 31.14 -20.49
C TRP A 184 25.97 32.65 -20.28
N GLY A 185 26.32 33.20 -19.13
CA GLY A 185 26.24 34.65 -18.86
C GLY A 185 24.81 35.18 -18.70
N LEU A 186 23.83 34.33 -18.34
CA LEU A 186 22.45 34.75 -18.17
C LEU A 186 22.25 35.58 -16.89
N GLU A 187 21.36 36.56 -16.96
CA GLU A 187 20.89 37.31 -15.79
C GLU A 187 19.96 36.46 -14.91
N ASP A 188 19.87 36.77 -13.62
CA ASP A 188 19.12 35.93 -12.65
C ASP A 188 17.68 35.63 -13.09
N ARG A 189 16.98 36.63 -13.65
CA ARG A 189 15.60 36.44 -14.14
C ARG A 189 15.51 35.43 -15.29
N GLU A 190 16.53 35.39 -16.13
CA GLU A 190 16.59 34.45 -17.26
C GLU A 190 16.92 33.04 -16.78
N VAL A 191 17.77 32.90 -15.76
CA VAL A 191 18.02 31.62 -15.07
C VAL A 191 16.72 31.05 -14.51
N GLU A 192 15.97 31.85 -13.75
CA GLU A 192 14.70 31.44 -13.13
C GLU A 192 13.66 31.00 -14.18
N ARG A 193 13.45 31.83 -15.22
CA ARG A 193 12.54 31.51 -16.32
C ARG A 193 12.93 30.24 -17.05
N THR A 194 14.22 30.05 -17.30
CA THR A 194 14.74 28.86 -18.00
C THR A 194 14.54 27.61 -17.14
N ALA A 195 14.84 27.67 -15.84
CA ALA A 195 14.66 26.54 -14.94
C ALA A 195 13.18 26.14 -14.80
N LEU A 196 12.27 27.12 -14.74
CA LEU A 196 10.83 26.86 -14.70
C LEU A 196 10.34 26.23 -16.01
N TRP A 197 10.78 26.77 -17.15
CA TRP A 197 10.47 26.20 -18.46
C TRP A 197 10.98 24.75 -18.60
N MET A 198 12.19 24.45 -18.09
CA MET A 198 12.71 23.09 -18.04
C MET A 198 11.82 22.18 -17.19
N ALA A 199 11.35 22.65 -16.03
CA ALA A 199 10.45 21.88 -15.18
C ALA A 199 9.13 21.57 -15.89
N ASP A 200 8.53 22.56 -16.54
CA ASP A 200 7.31 22.38 -17.35
C ASP A 200 7.52 21.36 -18.48
N ALA A 201 8.61 21.48 -19.24
CA ALA A 201 8.93 20.57 -20.33
C ALA A 201 9.15 19.12 -19.86
N LEU A 202 9.77 18.94 -18.69
CA LEU A 202 9.96 17.63 -18.07
C LEU A 202 8.63 17.00 -17.67
N VAL A 203 7.71 17.77 -17.08
CA VAL A 203 6.37 17.31 -16.72
C VAL A 203 5.59 16.91 -17.97
N ASP A 204 5.61 17.72 -19.03
CA ASP A 204 4.91 17.41 -20.27
C ASP A 204 5.45 16.14 -20.94
N ALA A 205 6.78 15.99 -20.99
CA ALA A 205 7.38 14.76 -21.50
C ALA A 205 6.95 13.53 -20.69
N ALA A 206 6.93 13.63 -19.37
CA ALA A 206 6.55 12.55 -18.48
C ALA A 206 5.07 12.13 -18.63
N LEU A 207 4.17 13.11 -18.77
CA LEU A 207 2.75 12.85 -18.98
C LEU A 207 2.49 12.24 -20.36
N ARG A 208 3.10 12.79 -21.42
CA ARG A 208 2.96 12.26 -22.79
C ARG A 208 3.44 10.81 -22.90
N ASP A 209 4.61 10.50 -22.37
CA ASP A 209 5.17 9.14 -22.43
C ASP A 209 4.29 8.14 -21.65
N SER A 210 3.75 8.56 -20.51
CA SER A 210 2.83 7.72 -19.72
C SER A 210 1.50 7.50 -20.43
N ALA A 211 0.99 8.53 -21.12
CA ALA A 211 -0.23 8.43 -21.94
C ALA A 211 -0.03 7.52 -23.16
N ALA A 212 1.06 7.70 -23.92
CA ALA A 212 1.37 6.89 -25.10
C ALA A 212 1.50 5.40 -24.76
N LYS A 213 2.14 5.08 -23.63
CA LYS A 213 2.27 3.69 -23.17
C LYS A 213 0.93 3.08 -22.77
N ARG A 214 0.04 3.88 -22.18
CA ARG A 214 -1.33 3.46 -21.82
C ARG A 214 -2.15 3.18 -23.07
N ALA A 215 -2.14 4.11 -24.03
CA ALA A 215 -2.80 3.95 -25.32
C ALA A 215 -2.26 2.73 -26.10
N ALA A 216 -0.95 2.47 -26.06
CA ALA A 216 -0.37 1.28 -26.69
C ALA A 216 -0.81 -0.03 -26.01
N ALA A 217 -0.94 -0.04 -24.68
CA ALA A 217 -1.46 -1.20 -23.95
C ALA A 217 -2.96 -1.43 -24.24
N GLU A 218 -3.74 -0.35 -24.29
CA GLU A 218 -5.16 -0.38 -24.68
C GLU A 218 -5.33 -0.87 -26.12
N ALA A 219 -4.52 -0.39 -27.06
CA ALA A 219 -4.54 -0.83 -28.46
C ALA A 219 -4.12 -2.29 -28.62
N ALA A 220 -3.13 -2.76 -27.85
CA ALA A 220 -2.71 -4.16 -27.84
C ALA A 220 -3.83 -5.06 -27.28
N ALA A 221 -4.49 -4.65 -26.20
CA ALA A 221 -5.66 -5.34 -25.65
C ALA A 221 -6.84 -5.36 -26.64
N ALA A 222 -7.07 -4.28 -27.38
CA ALA A 222 -8.11 -4.20 -28.41
C ALA A 222 -7.80 -5.02 -29.68
N SER A 223 -6.54 -5.41 -29.91
CA SER A 223 -6.12 -6.16 -31.11
C SER A 223 -6.30 -7.68 -31.02
N THR A 224 -6.56 -8.21 -29.82
CA THR A 224 -6.90 -9.63 -29.63
C THR A 224 -8.42 -9.72 -29.45
N PRO A 225 -9.16 -10.42 -30.33
CA PRO A 225 -10.58 -10.60 -30.11
C PRO A 225 -10.80 -11.29 -28.75
N PRO A 226 -11.82 -10.90 -27.97
CA PRO A 226 -12.12 -11.57 -26.71
C PRO A 226 -12.34 -13.06 -26.97
N PRO A 227 -11.97 -13.94 -26.02
CA PRO A 227 -12.25 -15.36 -26.13
C PRO A 227 -13.73 -15.61 -26.44
N ALA A 228 -14.02 -16.68 -27.19
CA ALA A 228 -15.40 -17.08 -27.44
C ALA A 228 -16.12 -17.42 -26.11
N PRO A 229 -17.45 -17.23 -26.00
CA PRO A 229 -18.21 -17.54 -24.78
C PRO A 229 -17.95 -18.94 -24.20
N GLU A 230 -17.74 -19.94 -25.07
CA GLU A 230 -17.44 -21.33 -24.68
C GLU A 230 -16.10 -21.46 -23.95
N TRP A 231 -15.14 -20.59 -24.24
CA TRP A 231 -13.88 -20.55 -23.51
C TRP A 231 -14.11 -20.12 -22.07
N PHE A 232 -14.95 -19.09 -21.83
CA PHE A 232 -15.27 -18.66 -20.47
C PHE A 232 -16.00 -19.76 -19.69
N ASP A 233 -16.93 -20.49 -20.32
CA ASP A 233 -17.54 -21.67 -19.71
C ASP A 233 -16.50 -22.74 -19.34
N ALA A 234 -15.57 -23.05 -20.25
CA ALA A 234 -14.51 -24.03 -20.01
C ALA A 234 -13.56 -23.62 -18.86
N GLN A 235 -13.40 -22.32 -18.61
CA GLN A 235 -12.56 -21.78 -17.55
C GLN A 235 -13.28 -21.66 -16.20
N TYR A 236 -14.57 -21.28 -16.19
CA TYR A 236 -15.30 -20.94 -14.96
C TYR A 236 -16.33 -22.00 -14.53
N ASN A 237 -16.77 -22.90 -15.40
CA ASN A 237 -17.72 -23.94 -15.04
C ASN A 237 -17.03 -25.12 -14.31
N ASN A 238 -16.78 -24.93 -13.02
CA ASN A 238 -16.08 -25.91 -12.18
C ASN A 238 -16.78 -27.28 -12.12
N ARG A 239 -18.12 -27.34 -12.20
CA ARG A 239 -18.86 -28.61 -12.20
C ARG A 239 -18.63 -29.40 -13.49
N ALA A 240 -18.52 -28.72 -14.63
CA ALA A 240 -18.16 -29.35 -15.90
C ALA A 240 -16.71 -29.84 -15.92
N ARG A 241 -15.80 -29.15 -15.22
CA ARG A 241 -14.37 -29.50 -15.14
C ARG A 241 -14.06 -30.62 -14.14
N ILE A 242 -14.92 -30.84 -13.15
CA ILE A 242 -14.68 -31.77 -12.03
C ILE A 242 -15.77 -32.86 -12.07
N PRO A 243 -15.53 -34.00 -12.75
CA PRO A 243 -16.48 -35.11 -12.81
C PRO A 243 -16.90 -35.64 -11.43
N GLU A 244 -16.00 -35.56 -10.45
CA GLU A 244 -16.21 -36.03 -9.07
C GLU A 244 -17.01 -35.05 -8.20
N HIS A 245 -17.45 -33.91 -8.73
CA HIS A 245 -18.17 -32.89 -7.96
C HIS A 245 -19.38 -33.45 -7.16
N PRO A 246 -20.18 -34.43 -7.64
CA PRO A 246 -21.29 -34.95 -6.83
C PRO A 246 -20.80 -35.65 -5.57
N SER A 247 -19.70 -36.41 -5.65
CA SER A 247 -19.10 -37.09 -4.51
C SER A 247 -18.47 -36.11 -3.52
N ILE A 248 -17.85 -35.04 -4.02
CA ILE A 248 -17.27 -33.98 -3.16
C ILE A 248 -18.37 -33.22 -2.41
N LEU A 249 -19.45 -32.83 -3.11
CA LEU A 249 -20.60 -32.17 -2.48
C LEU A 249 -21.28 -33.07 -1.44
N LYS A 250 -21.40 -34.37 -1.73
CA LYS A 250 -21.91 -35.35 -0.77
C LYS A 250 -21.02 -35.42 0.47
N TYR A 251 -19.71 -35.47 0.30
CA TYR A 251 -18.77 -35.46 1.42
C TYR A 251 -18.92 -34.19 2.28
N TRP A 252 -19.01 -33.01 1.66
CA TRP A 252 -19.23 -31.75 2.39
C TRP A 252 -20.53 -31.77 3.21
N ALA A 253 -21.63 -32.24 2.61
CA ALA A 253 -22.92 -32.35 3.29
C ALA A 253 -22.85 -33.32 4.48
N ASP A 254 -22.29 -34.52 4.29
CA ASP A 254 -22.19 -35.54 5.34
C ASP A 254 -21.28 -35.07 6.50
N ALA A 255 -20.10 -34.53 6.17
CA ALA A 255 -19.14 -34.04 7.15
C ALA A 255 -19.68 -32.81 7.91
N SER A 256 -20.41 -31.93 7.24
CA SER A 256 -21.05 -30.78 7.89
C SER A 256 -22.20 -31.19 8.79
N ALA A 257 -23.02 -32.15 8.37
CA ALA A 257 -24.09 -32.70 9.21
C ALA A 257 -23.52 -33.30 10.50
N GLN A 258 -22.34 -33.95 10.43
CA GLN A 258 -21.61 -34.43 11.60
C GLN A 258 -21.07 -33.28 12.45
N ALA A 259 -20.44 -32.26 11.85
CA ALA A 259 -19.90 -31.11 12.57
C ALA A 259 -20.99 -30.32 13.32
N LEU A 260 -22.20 -30.23 12.76
CA LEU A 260 -23.36 -29.57 13.35
C LEU A 260 -23.97 -30.34 14.55
N GLN A 261 -23.52 -31.57 14.83
CA GLN A 261 -23.93 -32.29 16.05
C GLN A 261 -23.23 -31.77 17.31
N ARG A 262 -22.22 -30.91 17.18
CA ARG A 262 -21.56 -30.27 18.33
C ARG A 262 -22.57 -29.39 19.09
N PRO A 263 -22.83 -29.65 20.39
CA PRO A 263 -23.85 -28.92 21.15
C PRO A 263 -23.53 -27.44 21.37
N GLU A 264 -22.28 -27.02 21.14
CA GLU A 264 -21.80 -25.65 21.32
C GLU A 264 -22.24 -24.70 20.19
N TRP A 265 -22.78 -25.21 19.08
CA TRP A 265 -23.25 -24.38 17.98
C TRP A 265 -24.42 -23.49 18.41
N ILE A 266 -24.27 -22.19 18.16
CA ILE A 266 -25.34 -21.20 18.25
C ILE A 266 -25.77 -20.90 16.82
N ARG A 267 -27.00 -21.26 16.47
CA ARG A 267 -27.45 -21.33 15.06
C ARG A 267 -28.54 -20.34 14.72
N ASP A 268 -28.56 -19.98 13.44
CA ASP A 268 -29.57 -19.16 12.76
C ASP A 268 -29.80 -17.81 13.48
N LEU A 269 -28.72 -17.18 13.94
CA LEU A 269 -28.75 -15.82 14.47
C LEU A 269 -28.98 -14.84 13.31
N ALA A 270 -29.93 -13.93 13.47
CA ALA A 270 -30.21 -12.89 12.49
C ALA A 270 -29.21 -11.74 12.60
N TYR A 271 -28.57 -11.40 11.48
CA TYR A 271 -27.77 -10.16 11.36
C TYR A 271 -28.52 -9.04 10.61
N GLY A 272 -29.65 -9.36 10.01
CA GLY A 272 -30.55 -8.45 9.31
C GLY A 272 -31.97 -9.03 9.25
N ASP A 273 -32.83 -8.41 8.45
CA ASP A 273 -34.27 -8.67 8.41
C ASP A 273 -34.65 -9.79 7.42
N ASP A 274 -33.85 -10.05 6.39
CA ASP A 274 -34.14 -11.08 5.39
C ASP A 274 -33.88 -12.50 5.93
N GLU A 275 -34.60 -13.51 5.43
CA GLU A 275 -34.44 -14.90 5.88
C GLU A 275 -33.04 -15.46 5.61
N SER A 276 -32.36 -14.97 4.57
CA SER A 276 -30.99 -15.33 4.23
C SER A 276 -29.95 -14.64 5.10
N GLU A 277 -30.33 -13.60 5.85
CA GLU A 277 -29.43 -12.81 6.70
C GLU A 277 -29.18 -13.50 8.04
N ARG A 278 -28.61 -14.70 7.97
CA ARG A 278 -28.37 -15.60 9.09
C ARG A 278 -26.92 -16.01 9.21
N LEU A 279 -26.49 -16.23 10.44
CA LEU A 279 -25.17 -16.79 10.75
C LEU A 279 -25.24 -17.83 11.86
N ASP A 280 -24.24 -18.71 11.87
CA ASP A 280 -23.99 -19.62 12.98
C ASP A 280 -22.63 -19.32 13.61
N ILE A 281 -22.50 -19.60 14.90
CA ILE A 281 -21.28 -19.42 15.68
C ILE A 281 -20.93 -20.74 16.36
N LEU A 282 -19.70 -21.20 16.18
CA LEU A 282 -19.07 -22.23 16.99
C LEU A 282 -17.99 -21.57 17.86
N PRO A 283 -18.21 -21.40 19.17
CA PRO A 283 -17.21 -20.83 20.08
C PRO A 283 -15.92 -21.64 20.13
N ALA A 284 -14.80 -20.98 20.43
CA ALA A 284 -13.52 -21.65 20.66
C ALA A 284 -13.61 -22.69 21.79
N ALA A 285 -13.05 -23.89 21.57
CA ALA A 285 -13.11 -24.98 22.55
C ALA A 285 -12.41 -24.66 23.89
N SER A 286 -11.44 -23.75 23.89
CA SER A 286 -10.71 -23.34 25.09
C SER A 286 -11.56 -22.57 26.11
N GLY A 287 -12.68 -21.97 25.69
CA GLY A 287 -13.59 -21.20 26.56
C GLY A 287 -12.97 -19.97 27.22
N ALA A 288 -11.75 -19.57 26.86
CA ALA A 288 -10.95 -18.56 27.58
C ALA A 288 -11.46 -17.11 27.44
N GLY A 289 -12.49 -16.87 26.63
CA GLY A 289 -12.96 -15.54 26.26
C GLY A 289 -11.95 -14.78 25.39
N LYS A 290 -12.43 -13.83 24.57
CA LYS A 290 -11.60 -13.06 23.63
C LYS A 290 -10.79 -13.93 22.64
N ALA A 291 -11.38 -15.03 22.17
CA ALA A 291 -10.77 -15.85 21.12
C ALA A 291 -10.72 -15.08 19.78
N PRO A 292 -9.68 -15.23 18.95
CA PRO A 292 -9.70 -14.66 17.60
C PRO A 292 -10.86 -15.25 16.80
N VAL A 293 -11.46 -14.42 15.94
CA VAL A 293 -12.69 -14.75 15.21
C VAL A 293 -12.35 -15.08 13.77
N PHE A 294 -12.75 -16.26 13.31
CA PHE A 294 -12.62 -16.69 11.93
C PHE A 294 -14.00 -16.71 11.27
N VAL A 295 -14.27 -15.71 10.43
CA VAL A 295 -15.54 -15.59 9.69
C VAL A 295 -15.37 -16.25 8.33
N TYR A 296 -16.23 -17.22 8.00
CA TYR A 296 -16.21 -17.96 6.75
C TYR A 296 -17.43 -17.64 5.89
N ILE A 297 -17.18 -17.39 4.60
CA ILE A 297 -18.19 -17.10 3.59
C ILE A 297 -18.16 -18.20 2.53
N HIS A 298 -19.30 -18.87 2.32
CA HIS A 298 -19.40 -19.96 1.35
C HIS A 298 -19.35 -19.46 -0.10
N GLY A 299 -18.99 -20.38 -1.01
CA GLY A 299 -18.99 -20.16 -2.46
C GLY A 299 -20.34 -20.41 -3.11
N GLY A 300 -20.33 -20.82 -4.39
CA GLY A 300 -21.55 -21.14 -5.13
C GLY A 300 -21.95 -20.08 -6.17
N TYR A 301 -20.99 -19.28 -6.64
CA TYR A 301 -21.21 -18.25 -7.66
C TYR A 301 -22.34 -17.27 -7.31
N TRP A 302 -22.49 -16.93 -6.03
CA TRP A 302 -23.55 -16.05 -5.51
C TRP A 302 -24.99 -16.53 -5.80
N ARG A 303 -25.19 -17.72 -6.38
CA ARG A 303 -26.49 -18.24 -6.82
C ARG A 303 -26.87 -19.58 -6.19
N ALA A 304 -26.00 -20.15 -5.34
CA ALA A 304 -26.20 -21.47 -4.75
C ALA A 304 -25.43 -21.66 -3.44
N LEU A 305 -25.72 -22.79 -2.79
CA LEU A 305 -25.15 -23.30 -1.53
C LEU A 305 -25.65 -22.59 -0.27
N ASP A 306 -25.32 -23.19 0.88
CA ASP A 306 -25.68 -22.70 2.21
C ASP A 306 -24.50 -22.87 3.19
N LYS A 307 -24.45 -22.05 4.25
CA LYS A 307 -23.48 -22.16 5.36
C LYS A 307 -23.46 -23.56 5.97
N ARG A 308 -24.60 -24.24 6.02
CA ARG A 308 -24.74 -25.61 6.55
C ARG A 308 -23.98 -26.64 5.74
N ASP A 309 -23.69 -26.40 4.46
CA ASP A 309 -22.91 -27.31 3.63
C ASP A 309 -21.40 -27.25 3.94
N HIS A 310 -20.96 -26.27 4.75
CA HIS A 310 -19.55 -25.97 5.01
C HIS A 310 -19.16 -26.04 6.48
N ALA A 311 -20.09 -26.46 7.36
CA ALA A 311 -19.84 -26.55 8.79
C ALA A 311 -18.69 -27.50 9.17
N PHE A 312 -18.30 -28.43 8.27
CA PHE A 312 -17.14 -29.30 8.46
C PHE A 312 -15.81 -28.56 8.64
N LEU A 313 -15.73 -27.29 8.21
CA LEU A 313 -14.54 -26.45 8.37
C LEU A 313 -14.36 -25.92 9.80
N ALA A 314 -15.44 -25.85 10.57
CA ALA A 314 -15.45 -25.19 11.87
C ALA A 314 -14.72 -25.98 12.98
N PRO A 315 -14.94 -27.30 13.15
CA PRO A 315 -14.32 -28.09 14.22
C PRO A 315 -12.80 -27.92 14.37
N PRO A 316 -11.96 -28.09 13.33
CA PRO A 316 -10.51 -28.00 13.50
C PRO A 316 -10.04 -26.60 13.92
N LEU A 317 -10.72 -25.54 13.45
CA LEU A 317 -10.40 -24.16 13.83
C LEU A 317 -10.87 -23.84 15.26
N ALA A 318 -12.05 -24.34 15.65
CA ALA A 318 -12.57 -24.18 17.01
C ALA A 318 -11.71 -24.91 18.04
N ASP A 319 -11.25 -26.11 17.70
CA ASP A 319 -10.35 -26.93 18.53
C ASP A 319 -8.97 -26.27 18.67
N ALA A 320 -8.51 -25.55 17.63
CA ALA A 320 -7.30 -24.74 17.67
C ALA A 320 -7.44 -23.41 18.45
N GLY A 321 -8.65 -23.08 18.92
CA GLY A 321 -8.91 -21.92 19.79
C GLY A 321 -9.48 -20.68 19.10
N ALA A 322 -10.03 -20.81 17.88
CA ALA A 322 -10.74 -19.74 17.20
C ALA A 322 -12.26 -19.80 17.45
N THR A 323 -12.93 -18.66 17.56
CA THR A 323 -14.39 -18.63 17.41
C THR A 323 -14.72 -18.62 15.92
N PHE A 324 -15.39 -19.65 15.43
CA PHE A 324 -15.75 -19.78 14.03
C PHE A 324 -17.15 -19.21 13.78
N VAL A 325 -17.31 -18.42 12.72
CA VAL A 325 -18.59 -17.83 12.31
C VAL A 325 -18.83 -18.17 10.85
N GLN A 326 -19.98 -18.75 10.50
CA GLN A 326 -20.36 -18.99 9.11
C GLN A 326 -21.60 -18.16 8.73
N LEU A 327 -21.55 -17.54 7.56
CA LEU A 327 -22.55 -16.59 7.09
C LEU A 327 -23.35 -17.17 5.92
N ASN A 328 -24.66 -16.91 5.91
CA ASN A 328 -25.51 -16.96 4.72
C ASN A 328 -25.73 -15.55 4.15
N TYR A 329 -26.14 -15.50 2.88
CA TYR A 329 -26.56 -14.31 2.16
C TYR A 329 -27.62 -14.67 1.11
N ALA A 330 -28.36 -13.68 0.62
CA ALA A 330 -29.36 -13.88 -0.42
C ALA A 330 -28.68 -14.27 -1.74
N LEU A 331 -29.40 -14.98 -2.62
CA LEU A 331 -28.81 -15.55 -3.83
C LEU A 331 -29.33 -14.85 -5.09
N CYS A 332 -28.45 -14.72 -6.08
CA CYS A 332 -28.82 -14.35 -7.45
C CYS A 332 -29.75 -15.43 -8.06
N PRO A 333 -30.74 -15.05 -8.90
CA PRO A 333 -31.05 -13.70 -9.37
C PRO A 333 -32.04 -12.92 -8.49
N ALA A 334 -32.44 -13.44 -7.31
CA ALA A 334 -33.39 -12.74 -6.44
C ALA A 334 -32.84 -11.38 -5.95
N VAL A 335 -31.52 -11.30 -5.78
CA VAL A 335 -30.77 -10.08 -5.53
C VAL A 335 -29.55 -10.00 -6.46
N ASP A 336 -28.93 -8.82 -6.57
CA ASP A 336 -27.65 -8.67 -7.28
C ASP A 336 -26.43 -8.87 -6.35
N ILE A 337 -25.24 -9.03 -6.94
CA ILE A 337 -23.99 -9.20 -6.18
C ILE A 337 -23.67 -7.97 -5.32
N GLU A 338 -24.12 -6.77 -5.71
CA GLU A 338 -23.91 -5.55 -4.92
C GLU A 338 -24.70 -5.61 -3.60
N HIS A 339 -25.94 -6.10 -3.65
CA HIS A 339 -26.76 -6.36 -2.48
C HIS A 339 -26.12 -7.43 -1.58
N ILE A 340 -25.62 -8.52 -2.14
CA ILE A 340 -24.91 -9.57 -1.39
C ILE A 340 -23.68 -8.99 -0.67
N ALA A 341 -22.88 -8.18 -1.36
CA ALA A 341 -21.75 -7.50 -0.74
C ALA A 341 -22.18 -6.59 0.41
N ARG A 342 -23.32 -5.89 0.29
CA ARG A 342 -23.89 -5.09 1.39
C ARG A 342 -24.34 -5.96 2.56
N GLN A 343 -25.00 -7.09 2.32
CA GLN A 343 -25.35 -8.05 3.37
C GLN A 343 -24.12 -8.54 4.13
N MET A 344 -23.02 -8.83 3.42
CA MET A 344 -21.75 -9.22 4.07
C MET A 344 -21.15 -8.09 4.91
N THR A 345 -21.27 -6.82 4.49
CA THR A 345 -20.84 -5.70 5.34
C THR A 345 -21.68 -5.58 6.61
N GLN A 346 -23.00 -5.82 6.52
CA GLN A 346 -23.90 -5.80 7.67
C GLN A 346 -23.62 -6.97 8.62
N ALA A 347 -23.40 -8.17 8.07
CA ALA A 347 -23.04 -9.35 8.85
C ALA A 347 -21.76 -9.13 9.65
N LEU A 348 -20.73 -8.54 9.05
CA LEU A 348 -19.48 -8.29 9.77
C LEU A 348 -19.59 -7.17 10.82
N ALA A 349 -20.41 -6.15 10.56
CA ALA A 349 -20.75 -5.14 11.55
C ALA A 349 -21.51 -5.77 12.74
N TRP A 350 -22.40 -6.73 12.48
CA TRP A 350 -23.07 -7.51 13.52
C TRP A 350 -22.06 -8.34 14.31
N VAL A 351 -21.13 -9.04 13.64
CA VAL A 351 -20.09 -9.85 14.31
C VAL A 351 -19.27 -8.96 15.23
N HIS A 352 -18.77 -7.81 14.76
CA HIS A 352 -18.04 -6.86 15.60
C HIS A 352 -18.79 -6.45 16.88
N ARG A 353 -20.09 -6.19 16.76
CA ARG A 353 -20.91 -5.69 17.88
C ARG A 353 -21.33 -6.77 18.87
N ASN A 354 -21.40 -8.03 18.44
CA ASN A 354 -22.03 -9.09 19.23
C ASN A 354 -21.09 -10.25 19.60
N ILE A 355 -19.99 -10.47 18.88
CA ILE A 355 -19.17 -11.69 19.03
C ILE A 355 -18.53 -11.84 20.42
N ALA A 356 -18.36 -10.73 21.15
CA ALA A 356 -17.88 -10.74 22.53
C ALA A 356 -18.79 -11.56 23.47
N ALA A 357 -20.10 -11.53 23.26
CA ALA A 357 -21.07 -12.34 24.02
C ALA A 357 -20.96 -13.84 23.72
N HIS A 358 -20.31 -14.19 22.61
CA HIS A 358 -20.09 -15.56 22.15
C HIS A 358 -18.62 -15.99 22.29
N GLY A 359 -17.85 -15.30 23.15
CA GLY A 359 -16.47 -15.66 23.49
C GLY A 359 -15.40 -15.19 22.50
N GLY A 360 -15.77 -14.55 21.39
CA GLY A 360 -14.81 -13.99 20.42
C GLY A 360 -14.31 -12.60 20.80
N ASP A 361 -13.17 -12.20 20.25
CA ASP A 361 -12.60 -10.86 20.36
C ASP A 361 -12.96 -10.03 19.10
N PRO A 362 -13.81 -9.01 19.21
CA PRO A 362 -14.19 -8.17 18.06
C PRO A 362 -13.00 -7.40 17.47
N ALA A 363 -11.88 -7.28 18.19
CA ALA A 363 -10.66 -6.66 17.68
C ALA A 363 -9.76 -7.63 16.89
N ARG A 364 -10.12 -8.92 16.76
CA ARG A 364 -9.29 -9.95 16.11
C ARG A 364 -10.09 -10.76 15.09
N ILE A 365 -10.62 -10.08 14.07
CA ILE A 365 -11.44 -10.70 13.01
C ILE A 365 -10.58 -11.00 11.77
N VAL A 366 -10.56 -12.26 11.37
CA VAL A 366 -10.05 -12.75 10.08
C VAL A 366 -11.24 -13.23 9.25
N VAL A 367 -11.27 -12.89 7.96
CA VAL A 367 -12.34 -13.32 7.06
C VAL A 367 -11.78 -14.25 5.99
N ALA A 368 -12.37 -15.43 5.85
CA ALA A 368 -12.05 -16.37 4.80
C ALA A 368 -13.29 -16.64 3.95
N GLY A 369 -13.07 -17.15 2.76
CA GLY A 369 -14.18 -17.63 1.95
C GLY A 369 -13.71 -18.36 0.72
N HIS A 370 -14.62 -19.14 0.16
CA HIS A 370 -14.36 -19.98 -1.00
C HIS A 370 -15.02 -19.42 -2.25
N SER A 371 -14.29 -19.34 -3.37
CA SER A 371 -14.86 -18.94 -4.66
C SER A 371 -15.53 -17.55 -4.59
N ALA A 372 -16.84 -17.45 -4.82
CA ALA A 372 -17.65 -16.26 -4.54
C ALA A 372 -17.50 -15.72 -3.11
N GLY A 373 -17.32 -16.58 -2.10
CA GLY A 373 -17.01 -16.16 -0.73
C GLY A 373 -15.59 -15.60 -0.59
N GLY A 374 -14.64 -16.07 -1.41
CA GLY A 374 -13.28 -15.49 -1.47
C GLY A 374 -13.29 -14.09 -2.08
N HIS A 375 -14.14 -13.86 -3.08
CA HIS A 375 -14.45 -12.52 -3.58
C HIS A 375 -14.99 -11.62 -2.45
N LEU A 376 -16.02 -12.06 -1.74
CA LEU A 376 -16.65 -11.29 -0.66
C LEU A 376 -15.69 -11.02 0.52
N ALA A 377 -14.88 -12.00 0.92
CA ALA A 377 -13.84 -11.81 1.94
C ALA A 377 -12.84 -10.72 1.54
N THR A 378 -12.46 -10.69 0.27
CA THR A 378 -11.53 -9.70 -0.28
C THR A 378 -12.17 -8.31 -0.35
N MET A 379 -13.45 -8.22 -0.73
CA MET A 379 -14.24 -6.99 -0.68
C MET A 379 -14.31 -6.43 0.76
N LEU A 380 -14.52 -7.29 1.76
CA LEU A 380 -14.58 -6.88 3.17
C LEU A 380 -13.24 -6.35 3.70
N LEU A 381 -12.12 -6.90 3.23
CA LEU A 381 -10.80 -6.36 3.56
C LEU A 381 -10.58 -4.96 2.94
N ALA A 382 -11.10 -4.72 1.74
CA ALA A 382 -11.01 -3.43 1.06
C ALA A 382 -12.06 -2.39 1.52
N CYS A 383 -13.01 -2.79 2.37
CA CYS A 383 -14.14 -1.96 2.78
C CYS A 383 -13.70 -0.71 3.56
N ASP A 384 -14.29 0.45 3.25
CA ASP A 384 -14.18 1.64 4.08
C ASP A 384 -15.20 1.59 5.22
N TRP A 385 -14.82 0.88 6.29
CA TRP A 385 -15.67 0.63 7.44
C TRP A 385 -16.21 1.90 8.11
N GLN A 386 -15.48 3.01 8.03
CA GLN A 386 -15.90 4.30 8.60
C GLN A 386 -17.06 4.94 7.81
N ARG A 387 -17.20 4.60 6.53
CA ARG A 387 -18.37 4.99 5.73
C ARG A 387 -19.56 4.08 5.96
N VAL A 388 -19.32 2.82 6.31
CA VAL A 388 -20.38 1.87 6.68
C VAL A 388 -21.02 2.29 7.99
N ALA A 389 -20.21 2.44 9.04
CA ALA A 389 -20.66 2.98 10.32
C ALA A 389 -19.48 3.58 11.12
N PRO A 390 -19.60 4.82 11.66
CA PRO A 390 -18.50 5.50 12.35
C PRO A 390 -17.95 4.78 13.59
N ASP A 391 -18.76 3.92 14.23
CA ASP A 391 -18.40 3.15 15.42
C ASP A 391 -17.47 1.96 15.12
N LEU A 392 -17.39 1.51 13.85
CA LEU A 392 -16.58 0.36 13.47
C LEU A 392 -15.11 0.75 13.26
N PRO A 393 -14.13 -0.05 13.73
CA PRO A 393 -12.72 0.21 13.47
C PRO A 393 -12.39 0.32 11.98
N ARG A 394 -11.47 1.24 11.62
CA ARG A 394 -10.96 1.36 10.23
C ARG A 394 -10.37 0.05 9.71
N ASP A 395 -9.77 -0.72 10.61
CA ASP A 395 -9.10 -1.98 10.37
C ASP A 395 -9.93 -3.14 10.93
N LEU A 396 -11.25 -3.09 10.78
CA LEU A 396 -12.16 -4.13 11.31
C LEU A 396 -11.71 -5.54 10.92
N VAL A 397 -11.34 -5.73 9.64
CA VAL A 397 -10.76 -6.97 9.13
C VAL A 397 -9.24 -6.90 9.26
N LYS A 398 -8.64 -7.79 10.05
CA LYS A 398 -7.18 -7.85 10.25
C LYS A 398 -6.48 -8.56 9.10
N ALA A 399 -7.09 -9.61 8.60
CA ALA A 399 -6.61 -10.34 7.44
C ALA A 399 -7.75 -11.02 6.69
N ALA A 400 -7.51 -11.35 5.42
CA ALA A 400 -8.38 -12.22 4.66
C ALA A 400 -7.65 -13.40 4.01
N LEU A 401 -8.34 -14.54 3.96
CA LEU A 401 -7.89 -15.79 3.34
C LEU A 401 -8.89 -16.20 2.25
N PRO A 402 -8.87 -15.57 1.07
CA PRO A 402 -9.66 -16.02 -0.07
C PRO A 402 -9.09 -17.31 -0.66
N ILE A 403 -9.93 -18.35 -0.70
CA ILE A 403 -9.63 -19.64 -1.29
C ILE A 403 -10.34 -19.73 -2.64
N SER A 404 -9.56 -19.82 -3.71
CA SER A 404 -10.03 -19.86 -5.09
C SER A 404 -10.93 -18.67 -5.45
N GLY A 405 -10.62 -17.49 -4.90
CA GLY A 405 -11.41 -16.27 -5.08
C GLY A 405 -11.39 -15.74 -6.51
N VAL A 406 -12.43 -14.98 -6.87
CA VAL A 406 -12.53 -14.25 -8.14
C VAL A 406 -12.41 -12.74 -7.86
N TYR A 407 -11.46 -12.06 -8.49
CA TYR A 407 -11.10 -10.67 -8.16
C TYR A 407 -11.37 -9.68 -9.30
N GLU A 408 -11.65 -10.19 -10.50
CA GLU A 408 -12.16 -9.49 -11.67
C GLU A 408 -13.40 -10.21 -12.19
N LEU A 409 -14.54 -9.51 -12.22
CA LEU A 409 -15.83 -10.13 -12.54
C LEU A 409 -16.24 -9.98 -14.02
N GLU A 410 -15.53 -9.17 -14.81
CA GLU A 410 -15.83 -8.95 -16.23
C GLU A 410 -15.89 -10.26 -17.04
N PRO A 411 -14.94 -11.22 -16.90
CA PRO A 411 -15.02 -12.51 -17.59
C PRO A 411 -16.32 -13.28 -17.36
N LEU A 412 -16.95 -13.13 -16.18
CA LEU A 412 -18.16 -13.88 -15.82
C LEU A 412 -19.39 -13.42 -16.61
N ARG A 413 -19.39 -12.19 -17.14
CA ARG A 413 -20.44 -11.70 -18.05
C ARG A 413 -20.49 -12.46 -19.37
N HIS A 414 -19.37 -13.06 -19.74
CA HIS A 414 -19.18 -13.76 -21.01
C HIS A 414 -19.24 -15.27 -20.87
N ALA A 415 -19.56 -15.80 -19.68
CA ALA A 415 -19.70 -17.23 -19.40
C ALA A 415 -21.19 -17.65 -19.46
N PRO A 416 -21.69 -18.24 -20.57
CA PRO A 416 -23.09 -18.60 -20.75
C PRO A 416 -23.72 -19.39 -19.58
N PHE A 417 -22.97 -20.28 -18.93
CA PHE A 417 -23.49 -21.11 -17.83
C PHE A 417 -23.90 -20.30 -16.57
N LEU A 418 -23.46 -19.05 -16.47
CA LEU A 418 -23.57 -18.22 -15.25
C LEU A 418 -24.15 -16.83 -15.51
N ALA A 419 -23.85 -16.22 -16.67
CA ALA A 419 -24.08 -14.80 -16.92
C ALA A 419 -25.53 -14.35 -16.69
N ALA A 420 -26.52 -15.16 -17.11
CA ALA A 420 -27.93 -14.86 -16.95
C ALA A 420 -28.38 -14.80 -15.49
N ASP A 421 -27.80 -15.63 -14.62
CA ASP A 421 -28.20 -15.71 -13.22
C ASP A 421 -27.63 -14.55 -12.40
N ILE A 422 -26.38 -14.16 -12.67
CA ILE A 422 -25.70 -13.11 -11.88
C ILE A 422 -25.96 -11.69 -12.39
N GLY A 423 -26.45 -11.53 -13.62
CA GLY A 423 -26.95 -10.25 -14.14
C GLY A 423 -25.93 -9.10 -14.17
N LEU A 424 -24.62 -9.39 -14.28
CA LEU A 424 -23.59 -8.37 -14.24
C LEU A 424 -23.64 -7.44 -15.47
N THR A 425 -23.68 -6.14 -15.21
CA THR A 425 -23.39 -5.09 -16.19
C THR A 425 -21.89 -4.81 -16.21
N GLU A 426 -21.39 -4.14 -17.25
CA GLU A 426 -19.98 -3.69 -17.30
C GLU A 426 -19.62 -2.83 -16.10
N ALA A 427 -20.51 -1.89 -15.75
CA ALA A 427 -20.32 -0.99 -14.64
C ALA A 427 -20.30 -1.72 -13.29
N SER A 428 -21.20 -2.70 -13.08
CA SER A 428 -21.20 -3.46 -11.83
C SER A 428 -20.04 -4.47 -11.77
N ALA A 429 -19.66 -5.10 -12.87
CA ALA A 429 -18.48 -5.97 -12.93
C ALA A 429 -17.22 -5.21 -12.53
N LEU A 430 -16.99 -4.01 -13.08
CA LEU A 430 -15.84 -3.17 -12.70
C LEU A 430 -15.90 -2.76 -11.22
N ARG A 431 -17.04 -2.24 -10.76
CA ARG A 431 -17.20 -1.77 -9.37
C ARG A 431 -17.06 -2.88 -8.33
N LEU A 432 -17.41 -4.11 -8.69
CA LEU A 432 -17.38 -5.27 -7.79
C LEU A 432 -16.12 -6.12 -7.98
N SER A 433 -15.11 -5.63 -8.70
CA SER A 433 -13.83 -6.33 -8.90
C SER A 433 -12.76 -5.81 -7.94
N PRO A 434 -12.38 -6.55 -6.87
CA PRO A 434 -11.31 -6.14 -5.97
C PRO A 434 -10.00 -5.74 -6.65
N ALA A 435 -9.65 -6.39 -7.77
CA ALA A 435 -8.44 -6.08 -8.53
C ALA A 435 -8.44 -4.67 -9.15
N ALA A 436 -9.62 -4.07 -9.37
CA ALA A 436 -9.77 -2.69 -9.85
C ALA A 436 -9.84 -1.66 -8.71
N MET A 437 -9.89 -2.10 -7.45
CA MET A 437 -9.97 -1.22 -6.29
C MET A 437 -8.58 -0.80 -5.80
N PRO A 438 -8.46 0.38 -5.16
CA PRO A 438 -7.25 0.73 -4.42
C PRO A 438 -6.94 -0.33 -3.37
N ALA A 439 -5.66 -0.72 -3.28
CA ALA A 439 -5.21 -1.62 -2.24
C ALA A 439 -5.54 -1.06 -0.84
N PRO A 440 -6.04 -1.89 0.09
CA PRO A 440 -6.34 -1.42 1.44
C PRO A 440 -5.08 -0.90 2.12
N LYS A 441 -5.24 0.12 2.97
CA LYS A 441 -4.12 0.73 3.71
C LYS A 441 -3.66 -0.12 4.89
N GLN A 442 -4.51 -1.04 5.36
CA GLN A 442 -4.31 -1.87 6.55
C GLN A 442 -4.81 -3.29 6.26
N GLY A 443 -4.35 -4.24 7.08
CA GLY A 443 -4.66 -5.65 6.94
C GLY A 443 -3.85 -6.36 5.84
N THR A 444 -3.94 -7.69 5.83
CA THR A 444 -3.18 -8.55 4.92
C THR A 444 -4.08 -9.55 4.20
N LEU A 445 -3.63 -10.01 3.03
CA LEU A 445 -4.29 -11.00 2.21
C LEU A 445 -3.35 -12.18 1.98
N VAL A 446 -3.85 -13.40 2.17
CA VAL A 446 -3.17 -14.64 1.74
C VAL A 446 -4.09 -15.33 0.75
N THR A 447 -3.63 -15.50 -0.48
CA THR A 447 -4.43 -16.16 -1.53
C THR A 447 -4.14 -17.65 -1.55
N VAL A 448 -5.17 -18.46 -1.77
CA VAL A 448 -5.03 -19.90 -2.02
C VAL A 448 -5.71 -20.21 -3.35
N VAL A 449 -5.07 -20.99 -4.22
CA VAL A 449 -5.69 -21.52 -5.45
C VAL A 449 -5.20 -22.95 -5.66
N GLY A 450 -6.10 -23.90 -5.89
CA GLY A 450 -5.74 -25.29 -6.12
C GLY A 450 -4.86 -25.45 -7.35
N GLY A 451 -3.86 -26.32 -7.28
CA GLY A 451 -2.90 -26.56 -8.37
C GLY A 451 -3.56 -27.02 -9.67
N ASP A 452 -4.68 -27.74 -9.58
CA ASP A 452 -5.40 -28.33 -10.72
C ASP A 452 -6.59 -27.46 -11.17
N GLU A 453 -6.69 -26.22 -10.69
CA GLU A 453 -7.69 -25.26 -11.14
C GLU A 453 -7.42 -24.76 -12.56
N SER A 454 -8.42 -24.09 -13.16
CA SER A 454 -8.32 -23.54 -14.50
C SER A 454 -7.30 -22.39 -14.56
N GLU A 455 -6.86 -22.06 -15.78
CA GLU A 455 -5.93 -20.96 -16.02
C GLU A 455 -6.50 -19.64 -15.50
N GLU A 456 -7.82 -19.45 -15.59
CA GLU A 456 -8.44 -18.24 -15.08
C GLU A 456 -8.39 -18.12 -13.56
N PHE A 457 -8.56 -19.19 -12.79
CA PHE A 457 -8.42 -19.10 -11.32
C PHE A 457 -6.97 -18.80 -10.90
N HIS A 458 -5.99 -19.35 -11.63
CA HIS A 458 -4.57 -18.98 -11.44
C HIS A 458 -4.32 -17.51 -11.81
N ARG A 459 -4.85 -17.05 -12.95
CA ARG A 459 -4.74 -15.66 -13.39
C ARG A 459 -5.38 -14.70 -12.40
N GLN A 460 -6.55 -15.03 -11.85
CA GLN A 460 -7.25 -14.23 -10.84
C GLN A 460 -6.38 -14.06 -9.58
N ALA A 461 -5.79 -15.14 -9.07
CA ALA A 461 -4.88 -15.08 -7.91
C ALA A 461 -3.63 -14.21 -8.19
N GLU A 462 -3.05 -14.32 -9.39
CA GLU A 462 -1.91 -13.49 -9.80
C GLU A 462 -2.31 -12.02 -10.01
N LEU A 463 -3.52 -11.77 -10.51
CA LEU A 463 -4.07 -10.45 -10.76
C LEU A 463 -4.20 -9.66 -9.46
N ILE A 464 -4.82 -10.22 -8.42
CA ILE A 464 -4.98 -9.51 -7.14
C ILE A 464 -3.62 -9.27 -6.46
N ALA A 465 -2.70 -10.24 -6.55
CA ALA A 465 -1.33 -10.09 -6.04
C ALA A 465 -0.58 -8.94 -6.74
N SER A 466 -0.78 -8.79 -8.05
CA SER A 466 -0.19 -7.71 -8.85
C SER A 466 -0.85 -6.36 -8.56
N ALA A 467 -2.18 -6.32 -8.47
CA ALA A 467 -2.95 -5.11 -8.26
C ALA A 467 -2.69 -4.48 -6.88
N TRP A 468 -2.67 -5.30 -5.82
CA TRP A 468 -2.51 -4.80 -4.44
C TRP A 468 -1.07 -4.85 -3.93
N GLY A 469 -0.21 -5.63 -4.59
CA GLY A 469 1.21 -5.71 -4.30
C GLY A 469 1.55 -6.43 -2.99
N ARG A 470 2.84 -6.73 -2.82
CA ARG A 470 3.38 -7.58 -1.74
C ARG A 470 3.26 -7.01 -0.32
N ARG A 471 2.83 -5.76 -0.17
CA ARG A 471 2.57 -5.16 1.15
C ARG A 471 1.24 -5.62 1.74
N VAL A 472 0.25 -5.83 0.87
CA VAL A 472 -1.08 -6.32 1.28
C VAL A 472 -1.15 -7.82 1.04
N VAL A 473 -0.77 -8.29 -0.15
CA VAL A 473 -0.79 -9.73 -0.48
C VAL A 473 0.53 -10.35 -0.01
N VAL A 474 0.51 -10.89 1.21
CA VAL A 474 1.70 -11.37 1.92
C VAL A 474 1.99 -12.87 1.69
N GLY A 475 1.03 -13.60 1.12
CA GLY A 475 1.16 -15.02 0.80
C GLY A 475 0.31 -15.44 -0.39
N ALA A 476 0.80 -16.45 -1.10
CA ALA A 476 0.10 -17.13 -2.19
C ALA A 476 0.41 -18.62 -2.12
N GLU A 477 -0.61 -19.43 -1.92
CA GLU A 477 -0.52 -20.89 -1.87
C GLU A 477 -1.09 -21.52 -3.12
N ARG A 478 -0.43 -22.59 -3.55
CA ARG A 478 -0.88 -23.43 -4.66
C ARG A 478 -0.82 -24.92 -4.27
N PRO A 479 -1.77 -25.41 -3.46
CA PRO A 479 -1.73 -26.80 -3.04
C PRO A 479 -1.84 -27.74 -4.25
N ALA A 480 -0.85 -28.61 -4.42
CA ALA A 480 -0.82 -29.56 -5.52
C ALA A 480 -1.94 -30.60 -5.40
N ASN A 481 -2.42 -31.13 -6.52
CA ASN A 481 -3.48 -32.15 -6.57
C ASN A 481 -4.81 -31.70 -5.95
N ARG A 482 -5.06 -30.38 -5.90
CA ARG A 482 -6.30 -29.78 -5.44
C ARG A 482 -6.96 -29.05 -6.59
N ASN A 483 -8.24 -29.35 -6.81
CA ASN A 483 -9.10 -28.63 -7.74
C ASN A 483 -9.96 -27.62 -6.98
N HIS A 484 -10.80 -26.88 -7.71
CA HIS A 484 -11.60 -25.79 -7.15
C HIS A 484 -12.49 -26.21 -5.99
N MET A 485 -12.89 -27.48 -5.91
CA MET A 485 -13.71 -27.99 -4.80
C MET A 485 -12.84 -28.69 -3.76
N SER A 486 -11.95 -29.61 -4.15
CA SER A 486 -11.15 -30.37 -3.19
C SER A 486 -10.16 -29.54 -2.37
N VAL A 487 -9.84 -28.31 -2.79
CA VAL A 487 -8.99 -27.36 -2.03
C VAL A 487 -9.52 -27.06 -0.62
N LEU A 488 -10.83 -27.13 -0.38
CA LEU A 488 -11.39 -26.91 0.95
C LEU A 488 -10.99 -27.99 1.97
N ALA A 489 -10.61 -29.19 1.50
CA ALA A 489 -10.09 -30.23 2.37
C ALA A 489 -8.81 -29.78 3.08
N ASP A 490 -8.00 -28.90 2.48
CA ASP A 490 -6.79 -28.40 3.12
C ASP A 490 -7.14 -27.44 4.27
N LEU A 491 -8.13 -26.57 4.13
CA LEU A 491 -8.56 -25.75 5.26
C LEU A 491 -9.10 -26.59 6.44
N ALA A 492 -9.74 -27.73 6.14
CA ALA A 492 -10.26 -28.66 7.14
C ALA A 492 -9.20 -29.56 7.80
N ASP A 493 -8.02 -29.71 7.19
CA ASP A 493 -6.97 -30.61 7.64
C ASP A 493 -5.91 -29.85 8.47
N PRO A 494 -5.81 -30.10 9.79
CA PRO A 494 -4.80 -29.46 10.64
C PRO A 494 -3.35 -29.67 10.18
N ALA A 495 -3.08 -30.72 9.40
CA ALA A 495 -1.75 -31.01 8.88
C ALA A 495 -1.42 -30.24 7.58
N SER A 496 -2.38 -29.53 6.98
CA SER A 496 -2.18 -28.83 5.72
C SER A 496 -1.44 -27.49 5.87
N GLY A 497 -0.90 -26.98 4.76
CA GLY A 497 -0.34 -25.63 4.70
C GLY A 497 -1.40 -24.55 4.93
N THR A 498 -2.55 -24.70 4.27
CA THR A 498 -3.63 -23.71 4.29
C THR A 498 -4.26 -23.57 5.69
N HIS A 499 -4.42 -24.67 6.42
CA HIS A 499 -4.91 -24.61 7.81
C HIS A 499 -3.92 -23.87 8.72
N ARG A 500 -2.63 -24.21 8.65
CA ARG A 500 -1.59 -23.49 9.42
C ARG A 500 -1.54 -22.00 9.10
N GLN A 501 -1.80 -21.63 7.86
CA GLN A 501 -1.84 -20.23 7.44
C GLN A 501 -3.07 -19.52 8.00
N ALA A 502 -4.23 -20.17 8.05
CA ALA A 502 -5.39 -19.68 8.78
C ALA A 502 -5.06 -19.42 10.26
N LEU A 503 -4.41 -20.37 10.95
CA LEU A 503 -3.97 -20.19 12.35
C LEU A 503 -2.97 -19.04 12.52
N GLY A 504 -2.02 -18.91 11.58
CA GLY A 504 -1.05 -17.82 11.56
C GLY A 504 -1.71 -16.44 11.44
N LEU A 505 -2.72 -16.30 10.58
CA LEU A 505 -3.50 -15.06 10.46
C LEU A 505 -4.30 -14.75 11.74
N LEU A 506 -4.78 -15.77 12.44
CA LEU A 506 -5.47 -15.63 13.73
C LEU A 506 -4.51 -15.36 14.90
N GLY A 507 -3.20 -15.54 14.72
CA GLY A 507 -2.20 -15.47 15.79
C GLY A 507 -2.32 -16.62 16.79
N LEU A 508 -2.76 -17.80 16.32
CA LEU A 508 -2.83 -19.04 17.10
C LEU A 508 -1.59 -19.89 16.86
N ALA A 509 -1.23 -20.71 17.86
CA ALA A 509 -0.12 -21.65 17.74
C ALA A 509 -0.48 -22.80 16.80
N ASP A 510 0.50 -23.30 16.07
CA ASP A 510 0.38 -24.53 15.28
C ASP A 510 0.53 -25.73 16.23
N PRO A 511 -0.50 -26.56 16.44
CA PRO A 511 -0.41 -27.70 17.35
C PRO A 511 0.59 -28.77 16.89
N ALA A 512 1.07 -28.72 15.63
CA ALA A 512 2.10 -29.61 15.11
C ALA A 512 3.55 -29.13 15.38
N ARG A 513 3.74 -28.02 16.10
CA ARG A 513 5.03 -27.49 16.59
C ARG A 513 5.01 -27.31 18.09
#